data_AF-A0AAC9IBT5-F1
#
_entry.id   AF-A0AAC9IBT5-F1
#
_cell.length_a   1.000
_cell.length_b   1.000
_cell.length_c   1.000
_cell.angle_alpha   90.00
_cell.angle_beta   90.00
_cell.angle_gamma   90.00
#
_symmetry.space_group_name_H-M   'P 1'
#
loop_
_entity.id
_entity.type
_entity.pdbx_description
1 polymer ?
#
loop_
_entity_poly.entity_id
_entity_poly.type
_entity_poly.pdbx_seq_one_letter_code
_entity_poly.pdbx_strand_id
1 'polypeptide(L)'
;MSAAHRAERRRPRLDERGAVTAEFAVALPALIVVLALGVGALGSVATAVRLQHSATEAARLLGRGDGGGLAVVDGVGGSASVERVDGLVCITASAPIASALPLAPVTARACALDGGR
;
A
#
# COMPACT_ATOMS: atom_id res chain seq x y z
N MET A 1 22.04 -23.32 68.92
CA MET A 1 22.84 -23.17 67.68
C MET A 1 21.95 -23.61 66.52
N SER A 2 21.05 -22.77 66.01
CA SER A 2 21.16 -21.46 65.32
C SER A 2 21.55 -21.58 63.83
N ALA A 3 20.76 -20.88 63.02
CA ALA A 3 20.85 -20.67 61.57
C ALA A 3 20.47 -21.89 60.71
N ALA A 4 19.19 -22.15 60.47
CA ALA A 4 18.39 -21.42 59.47
C ALA A 4 19.19 -21.17 58.18
N HIS A 5 19.59 -22.24 57.51
CA HIS A 5 20.01 -22.22 56.10
C HIS A 5 18.77 -21.95 55.22
N ARG A 6 18.16 -20.77 55.39
CA ARG A 6 17.21 -20.24 54.43
C ARG A 6 18.02 -20.03 53.16
N ALA A 7 17.80 -20.91 52.20
CA ALA A 7 18.10 -20.68 50.81
C ALA A 7 17.43 -19.36 50.41
N GLU A 8 18.18 -18.26 50.56
CA GLU A 8 17.94 -17.04 49.82
C GLU A 8 18.11 -17.42 48.35
N ARG A 9 17.02 -17.90 47.75
CA ARG A 9 16.79 -17.75 46.32
C ARG A 9 16.84 -16.25 46.07
N ARG A 10 18.05 -15.75 45.83
CA ARG A 10 18.32 -14.43 45.33
C ARG A 10 17.70 -14.39 43.94
N ARG A 11 16.38 -14.18 43.87
CA ARG A 11 15.72 -13.78 42.63
C ARG A 11 16.52 -12.56 42.18
N PRO A 12 17.19 -12.59 41.02
CA PRO A 12 17.83 -11.40 40.52
C PRO A 12 16.70 -10.38 40.44
N ARG A 13 16.79 -9.31 41.25
CA ARG A 13 16.04 -8.09 40.98
C ARG A 13 16.58 -7.66 39.63
N LEU A 14 15.88 -8.05 38.56
CA LEU A 14 15.91 -7.34 37.30
C LEU A 14 15.50 -5.92 37.70
N ASP A 15 16.51 -5.12 38.04
CA ASP A 15 16.41 -3.73 38.42
C ASP A 15 15.45 -3.09 37.42
N GLU A 16 14.51 -2.25 37.85
CA GLU A 16 13.54 -1.54 37.00
C GLU A 16 14.17 -1.04 35.67
N ARG A 17 15.45 -0.64 35.74
CA ARG A 17 16.31 -0.24 34.62
C ARG A 17 16.48 -1.30 33.53
N GLY A 18 16.67 -2.57 33.86
CA GLY A 18 16.79 -3.68 32.90
C GLY A 18 15.47 -4.04 32.23
N ALA A 19 14.35 -3.90 32.95
CA ALA A 19 13.01 -4.04 32.38
C ALA A 19 12.71 -2.93 31.36
N VAL A 20 13.01 -1.68 31.71
CA VAL A 20 12.86 -0.52 30.81
C VAL A 20 13.67 -0.69 29.53
N THR A 21 14.93 -1.14 29.61
CA THR A 21 15.74 -1.40 28.41
C THR A 21 15.21 -2.56 27.57
N ALA A 22 14.63 -3.59 28.19
CA ALA A 22 14.04 -4.73 27.48
C ALA A 22 12.75 -4.33 26.74
N GLU A 23 11.93 -3.46 27.34
CA GLU A 23 10.74 -2.93 26.71
C GLU A 23 11.09 -2.06 25.50
N PHE A 24 12.06 -1.16 25.61
CA PHE A 24 12.52 -0.35 24.48
C PHE A 24 13.14 -1.20 23.35
N ALA A 25 13.87 -2.27 23.71
CA ALA A 25 14.47 -3.17 22.73
C ALA A 25 13.44 -3.85 21.83
N VAL A 26 12.18 -4.00 22.28
CA VAL A 26 11.09 -4.58 21.48
C VAL A 26 10.15 -3.51 20.94
N ALA A 27 9.82 -2.50 21.74
CA ALA A 27 8.87 -1.45 21.38
C ALA A 27 9.38 -0.57 20.23
N LEU A 28 10.68 -0.23 20.21
CA LEU A 28 11.23 0.62 19.15
C LEU A 28 11.24 -0.10 17.80
N PRO A 29 11.73 -1.35 17.65
CA PRO A 29 11.59 -2.10 16.41
C PRO A 29 10.13 -2.28 15.98
N ALA A 30 9.22 -2.59 16.91
CA ALA A 30 7.80 -2.72 16.60
C ALA A 30 7.21 -1.42 16.04
N LEU A 31 7.54 -0.28 16.65
CA LEU A 31 7.12 1.02 16.16
C LEU A 31 7.65 1.33 14.76
N ILE A 32 8.93 1.02 14.50
CA ILE A 32 9.54 1.19 13.17
C ILE A 32 8.78 0.35 12.13
N VAL A 33 8.45 -0.90 12.45
CA VAL A 33 7.66 -1.77 11.56
C VAL A 33 6.27 -1.18 11.29
N VAL A 34 5.56 -0.71 12.33
CA VAL A 34 4.23 -0.09 12.18
C VAL A 34 4.30 1.16 11.30
N LEU A 35 5.29 2.03 11.51
CA LEU A 35 5.48 3.22 10.69
C LEU A 35 5.83 2.88 9.24
N ALA A 36 6.72 1.90 9.03
CA ALA A 36 7.07 1.44 7.69
C ALA A 36 5.85 0.88 6.94
N LEU A 37 5.01 0.09 7.62
CA LEU A 37 3.74 -0.41 7.08
C LEU A 37 2.77 0.73 6.76
N GLY A 38 2.65 1.72 7.66
CA GLY A 38 1.81 2.89 7.44
C GLY A 38 2.23 3.71 6.22
N VAL A 39 3.52 4.00 6.09
CA VAL A 39 4.09 4.72 4.93
C VAL A 39 3.90 3.90 3.65
N GLY A 40 4.15 2.59 3.68
CA GLY A 40 3.92 1.70 2.55
C GLY A 40 2.46 1.67 2.11
N ALA A 41 1.52 1.59 3.07
CA ALA A 41 0.09 1.64 2.81
C ALA A 41 -0.32 2.98 2.18
N LEU A 42 0.12 4.12 2.73
CA LEU A 42 -0.16 5.44 2.17
C LEU A 42 0.40 5.58 0.75
N GLY A 43 1.61 5.08 0.49
CA GLY A 43 2.21 5.04 -0.84
C GLY A 43 1.38 4.24 -1.84
N SER A 44 0.88 3.06 -1.45
CA SER A 44 0.03 2.22 -2.28
C SER A 44 -1.30 2.91 -2.65
N VAL A 45 -1.94 3.56 -1.67
CA VAL A 45 -3.17 4.34 -1.88
C VAL A 45 -2.94 5.52 -2.81
N ALA A 46 -1.83 6.25 -2.65
CA ALA A 46 -1.50 7.35 -3.56
C ALA A 46 -1.33 6.87 -5.01
N THR A 47 -0.70 5.70 -5.23
CA THR A 47 -0.61 5.09 -6.57
C THR A 47 -1.98 4.65 -7.09
N ALA A 48 -2.85 4.10 -6.26
CA ALA A 48 -4.22 3.75 -6.64
C ALA A 48 -5.03 4.97 -7.09
N VAL A 49 -4.93 6.08 -6.36
CA VAL A 49 -5.63 7.33 -6.70
C VAL A 49 -5.12 7.91 -8.01
N ARG A 50 -3.80 7.93 -8.23
CA ARG A 50 -3.21 8.38 -9.50
C ARG A 50 -3.67 7.53 -10.68
N LEU A 51 -3.68 6.21 -10.52
CA LEU A 51 -4.13 5.27 -11.55
C LEU A 51 -5.62 5.41 -11.85
N GLN A 52 -6.45 5.66 -10.83
CA GLN A 52 -7.88 5.91 -11.01
C GLN A 52 -8.14 7.21 -11.76
N HIS A 53 -7.35 8.25 -11.48
CA HIS A 53 -7.42 9.52 -12.19
C HIS A 53 -7.05 9.35 -13.68
N SER A 54 -5.94 8.69 -13.98
CA SER A 54 -5.51 8.42 -15.35
C SER A 54 -6.50 7.54 -16.11
N ALA A 55 -7.08 6.52 -15.47
CA ALA A 55 -8.11 5.68 -16.08
C ALA A 55 -9.38 6.49 -16.43
N THR A 56 -9.79 7.42 -15.56
CA THR A 56 -10.95 8.28 -15.79
C THR A 56 -10.70 9.24 -16.96
N GLU A 57 -9.51 9.84 -17.02
CA GLU A 57 -9.11 10.71 -18.13
C GLU A 57 -9.03 9.94 -19.45
N ALA A 58 -8.39 8.77 -19.44
CA ALA A 58 -8.30 7.87 -20.58
C ALA A 58 -9.68 7.47 -21.12
N ALA A 59 -10.62 7.11 -20.24
CA ALA A 59 -11.98 6.75 -20.63
C ALA A 59 -12.69 7.91 -21.33
N ARG A 60 -12.55 9.13 -20.81
CA ARG A 60 -13.15 10.34 -21.41
C ARG A 60 -12.52 10.69 -22.75
N LEU A 61 -11.21 10.56 -22.90
CA LEU A 61 -10.51 10.79 -24.17
C LEU A 61 -10.94 9.75 -25.22
N LEU A 62 -10.92 8.47 -24.87
CA LEU A 62 -11.30 7.39 -25.77
C LEU A 62 -12.79 7.40 -26.12
N GLY A 63 -13.65 7.84 -25.19
CA GLY A 63 -15.07 8.09 -25.44
C GLY A 63 -15.32 9.22 -26.43
N ARG A 64 -14.42 10.20 -26.53
CA ARG A 64 -14.44 11.24 -27.58
C ARG A 64 -13.79 10.80 -28.89
N GLY A 65 -13.28 9.57 -28.96
CA GLY A 65 -12.55 9.06 -30.11
C GLY A 65 -11.08 9.51 -30.17
N ASP A 66 -10.53 10.08 -29.10
CA ASP A 66 -9.11 10.43 -29.01
C ASP A 66 -8.27 9.19 -28.68
N GLY A 67 -7.42 8.78 -29.62
CA GLY A 67 -6.52 7.63 -29.49
C GLY A 67 -5.40 7.82 -28.47
N GLY A 68 -5.15 9.06 -28.02
CA GLY A 68 -4.15 9.38 -27.01
C GLY A 68 -4.50 8.94 -25.59
N GLY A 69 -5.73 8.47 -25.33
CA GLY A 69 -6.18 8.12 -23.98
C GLY A 69 -5.35 7.04 -23.28
N LEU A 70 -4.77 6.08 -24.02
CA LEU A 70 -3.91 5.05 -23.43
C LEU A 70 -2.55 5.61 -22.97
N ALA A 71 -2.02 6.61 -23.67
CA ALA A 71 -0.74 7.24 -23.32
C ALA A 71 -0.78 7.94 -21.95
N VAL A 72 -1.98 8.35 -21.49
CA VAL A 72 -2.18 8.93 -20.15
C VAL A 72 -1.90 7.89 -19.05
N VAL A 73 -2.26 6.63 -19.27
CA VAL A 73 -1.99 5.53 -18.32
C VAL A 73 -0.52 5.12 -18.37
N ASP A 74 0.07 5.05 -19.57
CA ASP A 74 1.50 4.75 -19.73
C ASP A 74 2.37 5.83 -19.07
N GLY A 75 1.95 7.10 -19.11
CA GLY A 75 2.65 8.22 -18.48
C GLY A 75 2.79 8.10 -16.95
N VAL A 76 1.92 7.31 -16.30
CA VAL A 76 2.02 6.98 -14.87
C VAL A 76 2.66 5.61 -14.61
N GLY A 77 3.24 4.99 -15.65
CA GLY A 77 3.87 3.66 -15.57
C GLY A 77 2.88 2.51 -15.42
N GLY A 78 1.62 2.73 -15.78
CA GLY A 78 0.59 1.69 -15.79
C GLY A 78 0.44 1.05 -17.17
N SER A 79 -0.37 0.01 -17.24
CA SER A 79 -0.90 -0.57 -18.48
C SER A 79 -2.42 -0.54 -18.44
N ALA A 80 -3.08 -0.51 -19.59
CA ALA A 80 -4.54 -0.48 -19.65
C ALA A 80 -5.11 -1.41 -20.72
N SER A 81 -6.29 -1.96 -20.44
CA SER A 81 -7.15 -2.60 -21.42
C SER A 81 -8.42 -1.78 -21.63
N VAL A 82 -8.94 -1.82 -22.85
CA VAL A 82 -10.15 -1.07 -23.27
C VAL A 82 -11.25 -2.06 -23.61
N GLU A 83 -12.42 -1.79 -23.08
CA GLU A 83 -13.63 -2.56 -23.31
C GLU A 83 -14.76 -1.59 -23.70
N ARG A 84 -15.50 -1.89 -24.78
CA ARG A 84 -16.63 -1.07 -25.22
C ARG A 84 -17.92 -1.88 -25.05
N VAL A 85 -18.81 -1.42 -24.18
CA VAL A 85 -20.03 -2.13 -23.79
C VAL A 85 -21.15 -1.12 -23.59
N ASP A 86 -22.33 -1.37 -24.15
CA ASP A 86 -23.56 -0.60 -23.93
C ASP A 86 -23.42 0.93 -24.12
N GLY A 87 -22.68 1.35 -25.15
CA GLY A 87 -22.42 2.78 -25.41
C GLY A 87 -21.45 3.42 -24.41
N LEU A 88 -20.70 2.62 -23.64
CA LEU A 88 -19.63 3.06 -22.76
C LEU A 88 -18.28 2.55 -23.25
N VAL A 89 -17.24 3.34 -23.03
CA VAL A 89 -15.84 2.91 -23.10
C VAL A 89 -15.32 2.76 -21.67
N CYS A 90 -15.04 1.53 -21.28
CA CYS A 90 -14.46 1.17 -19.99
C CYS A 90 -12.97 0.89 -20.14
N ILE A 91 -12.18 1.49 -19.25
CA ILE A 91 -10.75 1.31 -19.14
C ILE A 91 -10.47 0.55 -17.85
N THR A 92 -9.71 -0.53 -17.95
CA THR A 92 -9.14 -1.24 -16.80
C THR A 92 -7.63 -1.02 -16.82
N ALA A 93 -7.14 -0.19 -15.91
CA ALA A 93 -5.73 0.13 -15.77
C ALA A 93 -5.10 -0.68 -14.64
N SER A 94 -3.82 -1.03 -14.77
CA SER A 94 -3.02 -1.70 -13.75
C SER A 94 -1.65 -1.06 -13.61
N ALA A 95 -1.14 -0.95 -12.39
CA ALA A 95 0.21 -0.43 -12.14
C ALA A 95 0.92 -1.24 -11.04
N PRO A 96 2.23 -1.49 -11.19
CA PRO A 96 3.00 -2.17 -10.16
C PRO A 96 3.18 -1.28 -8.93
N ILE A 97 3.19 -1.90 -7.75
CA ILE A 97 3.54 -1.21 -6.50
C ILE A 97 5.06 -1.29 -6.35
N ALA A 98 5.73 -0.14 -6.30
CA ALA A 98 7.15 -0.07 -6.01
C ALA A 98 7.40 -0.47 -4.54
N SER A 99 7.67 -1.75 -4.31
CA SER A 99 7.93 -2.31 -2.98
C SER A 99 8.91 -3.49 -3.05
N ALA A 100 9.56 -3.81 -1.94
CA ALA A 100 10.47 -4.97 -1.85
C ALA A 100 9.74 -6.31 -1.74
N LEU A 101 8.41 -6.30 -1.55
CA LEU A 101 7.59 -7.51 -1.45
C LEU A 101 6.94 -7.83 -2.80
N PRO A 102 6.67 -9.13 -3.08
CA PRO A 102 5.93 -9.55 -4.26
C PRO A 102 4.43 -9.27 -4.09
N LEU A 103 4.05 -7.99 -4.15
CA LEU A 103 2.67 -7.54 -4.03
C LEU A 103 1.96 -7.58 -5.39
N ALA A 104 0.65 -7.85 -5.35
CA ALA A 104 -0.20 -7.73 -6.53
C ALA A 104 -0.23 -6.27 -7.04
N PRO A 105 -0.31 -6.06 -8.36
CA PRO A 105 -0.45 -4.73 -8.92
C PRO A 105 -1.77 -4.09 -8.49
N VAL A 106 -1.78 -2.77 -8.41
CA VAL A 106 -3.02 -2.01 -8.19
C VAL A 106 -3.79 -1.98 -9.49
N THR A 107 -5.11 -2.19 -9.41
CA THR A 107 -6.00 -2.11 -10.56
C THR A 107 -7.03 -1.00 -10.33
N ALA A 108 -7.42 -0.35 -11.42
CA ALA A 108 -8.37 0.75 -11.45
C ALA A 108 -9.30 0.57 -12.65
N ARG A 109 -10.60 0.82 -12.48
CA ARG A 109 -11.57 0.75 -13.58
C ARG A 109 -12.38 2.03 -13.63
N ALA A 110 -12.52 2.58 -14.83
CA ALA A 110 -13.32 3.77 -15.09
C ALA A 110 -14.02 3.63 -16.44
N CYS A 111 -15.28 4.08 -16.51
CA CYS A 111 -16.05 4.07 -17.74
C CYS A 111 -16.53 5.48 -18.07
N ALA A 112 -16.61 5.79 -19.36
CA ALA A 112 -17.19 7.02 -19.88
C ALA A 112 -18.10 6.70 -21.07
N LEU A 113 -19.01 7.61 -21.41
CA LEU A 113 -19.87 7.45 -22.58
C LEU A 113 -19.03 7.43 -23.86
N ASP A 114 -19.28 6.46 -24.72
CA ASP A 114 -18.82 6.44 -26.10
C ASP A 114 -19.68 7.47 -26.85
N GLY A 115 -19.09 8.57 -27.32
CA GLY A 115 -19.75 9.83 -27.71
C GLY A 115 -20.69 9.79 -28.93
N GLY A 116 -21.57 8.81 -29.00
CA GLY A 116 -22.62 8.66 -30.01
C GLY A 116 -22.46 7.46 -30.95
N ARG A 117 -21.76 6.39 -30.54
CA ARG A 117 -21.75 5.10 -31.26
C ARG A 117 -22.71 4.10 -30.65
#